data_AF-L9X2K3-F1
#
_entry.id   AF-L9X2K3-F1
#
_cell.length_a   1.000
_cell.length_b   1.000
_cell.length_c   1.000
_cell.angle_alpha   90.00
_cell.angle_beta   90.00
_cell.angle_gamma   90.00
#
_symmetry.space_group_name_H-M   'P 1'
#
loop_
_entity.id
_entity.type
_entity.pdbx_description
1 polymer ?
#
loop_
_entity_poly.entity_id
_entity_poly.type
_entity_poly.pdbx_seq_one_letter_code
_entity_poly.pdbx_strand_id
1 'polypeptide(L)'
;MRTHVDEIGWARLIERLLYLFPPVVGVGIVGVLRDAEPGVPGLQFALFLVSAFGYTVLTLGLLVAIFFDARRIRRRPRASGNWAPNPWLNAAAALVSAPLAGVVYLARRHRRFGTQPGWSGWWLVVAVSIGTTAFGLATAVIAIVFTIPGLLRASIGLAGAIAFGSFPIAIHQDAAYVCTHGRSWRPNPGLYLGIAFLSLSIPPLQPLVAGYYLLRRRRELGTP
;
A
#
# COMPACT_ATOMS: atom_id res chain seq x y z
N MET A 1 -21.47 8.56 -21.42
CA MET A 1 -22.24 7.33 -21.10
C MET A 1 -21.52 6.54 -20.03
N ARG A 2 -22.05 6.53 -18.79
CA ARG A 2 -21.62 5.59 -17.74
C ARG A 2 -22.32 4.26 -18.00
N THR A 3 -21.61 3.26 -18.49
CA THR A 3 -22.15 1.91 -18.53
C THR A 3 -22.07 1.33 -17.11
N HIS A 4 -23.25 1.11 -16.54
CA HIS A 4 -23.49 0.31 -15.35
C HIS A 4 -22.94 -1.11 -15.61
N VAL A 5 -21.73 -1.40 -15.14
CA VAL A 5 -21.19 -2.77 -15.05
C VAL A 5 -20.44 -2.92 -13.72
N ASP A 6 -21.19 -2.71 -12.64
CA ASP A 6 -21.07 -3.57 -11.47
C ASP A 6 -21.38 -5.00 -11.95
N GLU A 7 -20.70 -6.05 -11.53
CA GLU A 7 -21.09 -6.69 -10.27
C GLU A 7 -19.92 -7.29 -9.49
N ILE A 8 -18.71 -7.38 -10.06
CA ILE A 8 -17.52 -7.67 -9.26
C ILE A 8 -16.37 -6.82 -9.78
N GLY A 9 -16.09 -5.73 -9.08
CA GLY A 9 -14.91 -4.90 -9.27
C GLY A 9 -13.67 -5.64 -8.76
N TRP A 10 -13.28 -6.74 -9.40
CA TRP A 10 -12.13 -7.56 -9.00
C TRP A 10 -10.86 -6.72 -8.79
N ALA A 11 -10.64 -5.70 -9.63
CA ALA A 11 -9.58 -4.73 -9.43
C ALA A 11 -9.70 -3.95 -8.11
N ARG A 12 -10.91 -3.47 -7.74
CA ARG A 12 -11.16 -2.83 -6.44
C ARG A 12 -11.01 -3.82 -5.29
N LEU A 13 -11.36 -5.10 -5.49
CA LEU A 13 -11.13 -6.13 -4.49
C LEU A 13 -9.63 -6.35 -4.28
N ILE A 14 -8.83 -6.42 -5.35
CA ILE A 14 -7.37 -6.50 -5.27
C ILE A 14 -6.81 -5.30 -4.51
N GLU A 15 -7.24 -4.07 -4.84
CA GLU A 15 -6.86 -2.85 -4.13
C GLU A 15 -7.19 -2.93 -2.64
N ARG A 16 -8.44 -3.28 -2.29
CA ARG A 16 -8.90 -3.39 -0.90
C ARG A 16 -8.15 -4.47 -0.12
N LEU A 17 -7.89 -5.62 -0.74
CA LEU A 17 -7.10 -6.69 -0.12
C LEU A 17 -5.67 -6.23 0.17
N LEU A 18 -5.05 -5.49 -0.75
CA LEU A 18 -3.73 -4.88 -0.53
C LEU A 18 -3.74 -3.80 0.55
N TYR A 19 -4.85 -3.08 0.74
CA TYR A 19 -4.98 -2.10 1.83
C TYR A 19 -5.23 -2.75 3.19
N LEU A 20 -6.01 -3.85 3.21
CA LEU A 20 -6.36 -4.57 4.44
C LEU A 20 -5.16 -5.25 5.07
N PHE A 21 -4.17 -5.60 4.25
CA PHE A 21 -2.96 -6.27 4.68
C PHE A 21 -1.73 -5.43 4.32
N PRO A 22 -1.34 -4.46 5.17
CA PRO A 22 0.01 -3.92 5.09
C PRO A 22 0.96 -5.12 5.21
N PRO A 23 1.83 -5.39 4.22
CA PRO A 23 2.81 -6.48 4.28
C PRO A 23 3.69 -6.42 5.56
N VAL A 24 3.69 -5.26 6.22
CA VAL A 24 4.37 -4.93 7.47
C VAL A 24 3.77 -5.59 8.70
N VAL A 25 2.47 -5.94 8.70
CA VAL A 25 1.84 -6.58 9.87
C VAL A 25 2.46 -7.95 10.15
N GLY A 26 2.99 -8.63 9.13
CA GLY A 26 3.63 -9.94 9.30
C GLY A 26 5.08 -9.90 9.82
N VAL A 27 5.87 -8.88 9.47
CA VAL A 27 7.33 -8.90 9.70
C VAL A 27 7.79 -7.87 10.74
N GLY A 28 7.27 -6.63 10.67
CA GLY A 28 7.69 -5.55 11.57
C GLY A 28 7.06 -5.68 12.96
N ILE A 29 5.77 -5.99 13.03
CA ILE A 29 5.04 -6.11 14.29
C ILE A 29 5.49 -7.35 15.07
N VAL A 30 5.72 -8.48 14.39
CA VAL A 30 6.21 -9.72 15.04
C VAL A 30 7.67 -9.57 15.51
N GLY A 31 8.53 -8.89 14.74
CA GLY A 31 9.91 -8.61 15.16
C GLY A 31 9.96 -7.68 16.37
N VAL A 32 9.26 -6.55 16.32
CA VAL A 32 9.23 -5.56 17.41
C VAL A 32 8.56 -6.13 18.67
N LEU A 33 7.51 -6.95 18.55
CA LEU A 33 6.84 -7.57 19.71
C LEU A 33 7.57 -8.79 20.26
N ARG A 34 8.47 -9.43 19.48
CA ARG A 34 9.41 -10.42 20.02
C ARG A 34 10.43 -9.77 20.93
N ASP A 35 11.00 -8.64 20.52
CA ASP A 35 12.02 -7.94 21.31
C ASP A 35 11.44 -7.17 22.50
N ALA A 36 10.15 -6.83 22.49
CA ALA A 36 9.52 -6.04 23.54
C ALA A 36 9.09 -6.82 24.79
N GLU A 37 9.22 -8.16 24.81
CA GLU A 37 8.71 -9.08 25.87
C GLU A 37 7.55 -8.49 26.67
N PRO A 38 6.36 -8.33 26.05
CA PRO A 38 5.27 -7.51 26.61
C PRO A 38 4.69 -8.05 27.93
N GLY A 39 5.19 -9.17 28.47
CA GLY A 39 4.72 -9.77 29.72
C GLY A 39 3.31 -10.35 29.65
N VAL A 40 2.67 -10.34 28.48
CA VAL A 40 1.32 -10.87 28.25
C VAL A 40 1.41 -12.30 27.73
N PRO A 41 1.01 -13.31 28.53
CA PRO A 41 1.01 -14.71 28.10
C PRO A 41 0.12 -14.88 26.86
N GLY A 42 0.62 -15.61 25.85
CA GLY A 42 -0.16 -15.95 24.64
C GLY A 42 -0.28 -14.85 23.57
N LEU A 43 0.16 -13.61 23.84
CA LEU A 43 0.09 -12.52 22.85
C LEU A 43 0.89 -12.82 21.58
N GLN A 44 2.10 -13.36 21.71
CA GLN A 44 2.94 -13.75 20.57
C GLN A 44 2.26 -14.82 19.70
N PHE A 45 1.59 -15.80 20.32
CA PHE A 45 0.86 -16.85 19.62
C PHE A 45 -0.38 -16.29 18.90
N ALA A 46 -1.14 -15.41 19.56
CA ALA A 46 -2.28 -14.74 18.94
C ALA A 46 -1.85 -13.88 17.73
N LEU A 47 -0.77 -13.11 17.85
CA LEU A 47 -0.22 -12.31 16.75
C LEU A 47 0.27 -13.18 15.59
N PHE A 48 0.97 -14.27 15.90
CA PHE A 48 1.38 -15.25 14.90
C PHE A 48 0.18 -15.83 14.14
N LEU A 49 -0.87 -16.26 14.86
CA LEU A 49 -2.08 -16.79 14.26
C LEU A 49 -2.79 -15.76 13.38
N VAL A 50 -2.96 -14.53 13.87
CA VAL A 50 -3.60 -13.44 13.11
C VAL A 50 -2.80 -13.13 11.85
N SER A 51 -1.47 -13.04 11.96
CA SER A 51 -0.59 -12.78 10.82
C SER A 51 -0.60 -13.92 9.81
N ALA A 52 -0.48 -15.17 10.26
CA ALA A 52 -0.48 -16.34 9.39
C ALA A 52 -1.84 -16.52 8.69
N PHE A 53 -2.92 -16.52 9.46
CA PHE A 53 -4.27 -16.67 8.94
C PHE A 53 -4.61 -15.54 7.96
N GLY A 54 -4.33 -14.29 8.34
CA GLY A 54 -4.64 -13.18 7.47
C GLY A 54 -3.73 -13.12 6.22
N TYR A 55 -2.47 -13.55 6.29
CA TYR A 55 -1.64 -13.73 5.10
C TYR A 55 -2.19 -14.82 4.18
N THR A 56 -2.71 -15.92 4.73
CA THR A 56 -3.38 -16.98 3.96
C THR A 56 -4.65 -16.44 3.29
N VAL A 57 -5.50 -15.72 4.03
CA VAL A 57 -6.72 -15.08 3.49
C VAL A 57 -6.38 -14.08 2.39
N LEU A 58 -5.36 -13.25 2.59
CA LEU A 58 -4.84 -12.32 1.59
C LEU A 58 -4.39 -13.07 0.33
N THR A 59 -3.59 -14.13 0.50
CA THR A 59 -3.03 -14.91 -0.59
C THR A 59 -4.12 -15.56 -1.43
N LEU A 60 -5.07 -16.24 -0.78
CA LEU A 60 -6.21 -16.86 -1.46
C LEU A 60 -7.11 -15.81 -2.12
N GLY A 61 -7.40 -14.71 -1.41
CA GLY A 61 -8.20 -13.61 -1.93
C GLY A 61 -7.59 -12.97 -3.17
N LEU A 62 -6.28 -12.68 -3.15
CA LEU A 62 -5.57 -12.11 -4.30
C LEU A 62 -5.44 -13.11 -5.44
N LEU A 63 -5.17 -14.38 -5.16
CA LEU A 63 -5.16 -15.44 -6.16
C LEU A 63 -6.49 -15.48 -6.91
N VAL A 64 -7.60 -15.56 -6.18
CA VAL A 64 -8.96 -15.61 -6.73
C VAL A 64 -9.26 -14.34 -7.53
N ALA A 65 -9.02 -13.17 -6.94
CA ALA A 65 -9.36 -11.90 -7.56
C ALA A 65 -8.54 -11.64 -8.84
N ILE A 66 -7.23 -11.91 -8.82
CA ILE A 66 -6.34 -11.77 -9.98
C ILE A 66 -6.73 -12.77 -11.07
N PHE A 67 -7.03 -14.03 -10.72
CA PHE A 67 -7.45 -15.04 -11.67
C PHE A 67 -8.72 -14.62 -12.41
N PHE A 68 -9.76 -14.21 -11.67
CA PHE A 68 -11.03 -13.83 -12.27
C PHE A 68 -10.94 -12.52 -13.07
N ASP A 69 -10.20 -11.51 -12.60
CA ASP A 69 -9.97 -10.28 -13.38
C ASP A 69 -9.20 -10.58 -14.68
N ALA A 70 -8.12 -11.37 -14.60
CA ALA A 70 -7.33 -11.74 -15.77
C ALA A 70 -8.13 -12.57 -16.78
N ARG A 71 -8.92 -13.54 -16.31
CA ARG A 71 -9.80 -14.35 -17.16
C ARG A 71 -10.85 -13.48 -17.84
N ARG A 72 -11.42 -12.51 -17.13
CA ARG A 72 -12.39 -11.55 -17.67
C ARG A 72 -11.76 -10.65 -18.73
N ILE A 73 -10.57 -10.11 -18.48
CA ILE A 73 -9.84 -9.25 -19.43
C ILE A 73 -9.50 -10.03 -20.70
N ARG A 74 -8.99 -11.26 -20.57
CA ARG A 74 -8.65 -12.11 -21.72
C ARG A 74 -9.85 -12.43 -22.61
N ARG A 75 -11.06 -12.49 -22.05
CA ARG A 75 -12.32 -12.68 -22.80
C ARG A 75 -12.81 -11.41 -23.50
N ARG A 76 -12.21 -10.25 -23.24
CA ARG A 76 -12.59 -8.95 -23.82
C ARG A 76 -11.39 -8.26 -24.50
N PRO A 77 -10.79 -8.89 -25.53
CA PRO A 77 -9.52 -8.44 -26.13
C PRO A 77 -9.59 -7.02 -26.72
N ARG A 78 -10.77 -6.58 -27.20
CA ARG A 78 -10.95 -5.23 -27.75
C ARG A 78 -10.72 -4.11 -26.73
N ALA A 79 -10.91 -4.38 -25.44
CA ALA A 79 -10.75 -3.37 -24.38
C ALA A 79 -9.31 -3.32 -23.82
N SER A 80 -8.53 -4.39 -23.95
CA SER A 80 -7.18 -4.51 -23.39
C SER A 80 -6.06 -4.15 -24.38
N GLY A 81 -6.39 -3.90 -25.65
CA GLY A 81 -5.41 -3.81 -26.73
C GLY A 81 -4.58 -5.10 -26.81
N ASN A 82 -3.25 -4.97 -26.87
CA ASN A 82 -2.32 -6.12 -26.98
C ASN A 82 -2.07 -6.87 -25.66
N TRP A 83 -2.68 -6.44 -24.54
CA TRP A 83 -2.46 -7.12 -23.26
C TRP A 83 -3.40 -8.31 -23.09
N ALA A 84 -2.85 -9.52 -23.11
CA ALA A 84 -3.57 -10.77 -22.87
C ALA A 84 -3.02 -11.48 -21.62
N PRO A 85 -3.49 -11.11 -20.41
CA PRO A 85 -2.98 -11.73 -19.19
C PRO A 85 -3.33 -13.22 -19.15
N ASN A 86 -2.34 -14.08 -18.88
CA ASN A 86 -2.59 -15.49 -18.59
C ASN A 86 -3.13 -15.63 -17.15
N PRO A 87 -4.39 -16.06 -16.94
CA PRO A 87 -5.00 -16.09 -15.61
C PRO A 87 -4.23 -16.95 -14.62
N TRP A 88 -3.76 -18.13 -15.06
CA TRP A 88 -3.04 -19.07 -14.21
C TRP A 88 -1.67 -18.56 -13.80
N LEU A 89 -0.90 -17.99 -14.73
CA LEU A 89 0.42 -17.43 -14.39
C LEU A 89 0.32 -16.25 -13.41
N ASN A 90 -0.68 -15.37 -13.60
CA ASN A 90 -0.86 -14.25 -12.67
C ASN A 90 -1.37 -14.71 -11.30
N ALA A 91 -2.23 -15.74 -11.25
CA ALA A 91 -2.71 -16.35 -10.01
C ALA A 91 -1.59 -17.10 -9.26
N ALA A 92 -0.77 -17.87 -9.97
CA ALA A 92 0.38 -18.58 -9.41
C ALA A 92 1.42 -17.62 -8.82
N ALA A 93 1.61 -16.44 -9.42
CA ALA A 93 2.47 -15.40 -8.85
C ALA A 93 2.01 -14.97 -7.44
N ALA A 94 0.69 -15.00 -7.16
CA ALA A 94 0.18 -14.69 -5.82
C ALA A 94 0.55 -15.74 -4.77
N LEU A 95 0.77 -17.00 -5.17
CA LEU A 95 1.25 -18.05 -4.25
C LEU A 95 2.71 -17.85 -3.83
N VAL A 96 3.52 -17.23 -4.69
CA VAL A 96 4.93 -16.91 -4.39
C VAL A 96 5.01 -15.67 -3.51
N SER A 97 4.29 -14.61 -3.88
CA SER A 97 4.21 -13.39 -3.10
C SER A 97 2.93 -12.64 -3.44
N ALA A 98 1.90 -12.82 -2.61
CA ALA A 98 0.59 -12.22 -2.83
C ALA A 98 0.65 -10.68 -2.96
N PRO A 99 1.34 -9.93 -2.07
CA PRO A 99 1.42 -8.48 -2.17
C PRO A 99 2.09 -8.02 -3.47
N LEU A 100 3.23 -8.64 -3.82
CA LEU A 100 3.98 -8.27 -5.01
C LEU A 100 3.18 -8.56 -6.28
N ALA A 101 2.53 -9.73 -6.35
CA ALA A 101 1.68 -10.10 -7.48
C ALA A 101 0.52 -9.11 -7.64
N GLY A 102 -0.15 -8.73 -6.55
CA GLY A 102 -1.23 -7.74 -6.57
C GLY A 102 -0.77 -6.37 -7.08
N VAL A 103 0.33 -5.85 -6.54
CA VAL A 103 0.93 -4.57 -6.94
C VAL A 103 1.32 -4.57 -8.42
N VAL A 104 2.07 -5.58 -8.86
CA VAL A 104 2.54 -5.69 -10.24
C VAL A 104 1.35 -5.83 -11.20
N TYR A 105 0.33 -6.60 -10.81
CA TYR A 105 -0.89 -6.76 -11.59
C TYR A 105 -1.64 -5.44 -11.74
N LEU A 106 -1.88 -4.72 -10.64
CA LEU A 106 -2.52 -3.39 -10.65
C LEU A 106 -1.73 -2.37 -11.48
N ALA A 107 -0.40 -2.35 -11.35
CA ALA A 107 0.45 -1.44 -12.11
C ALA A 107 0.34 -1.68 -13.62
N ARG A 108 0.33 -2.94 -14.06
CA ARG A 108 0.13 -3.31 -15.48
C ARG A 108 -1.28 -2.96 -15.95
N ARG A 109 -2.29 -3.28 -15.13
CA ARG A 109 -3.69 -3.03 -15.43
C ARG A 109 -3.97 -1.54 -15.59
N HIS A 110 -3.42 -0.70 -14.71
CA HIS A 110 -3.56 0.75 -14.76
C HIS A 110 -3.07 1.34 -16.09
N ARG A 111 -1.94 0.86 -16.65
CA ARG A 111 -1.43 1.33 -17.94
C ARG A 111 -2.40 1.09 -19.10
N ARG A 112 -3.36 0.18 -18.95
CA ARG A 112 -4.31 -0.23 -20.00
C ARG A 112 -5.71 0.31 -19.77
N PHE A 113 -6.17 0.29 -18.52
CA PHE A 113 -7.55 0.59 -18.15
C PHE A 113 -7.70 1.83 -17.27
N GLY A 114 -6.60 2.42 -16.83
CA GLY A 114 -6.59 3.42 -15.77
C GLY A 114 -6.98 2.87 -14.40
N THR A 115 -6.99 3.76 -13.42
CA THR A 115 -7.53 3.53 -12.07
C THR A 115 -8.55 4.63 -11.82
N GLN A 116 -9.63 4.31 -11.11
CA GLN A 116 -10.62 5.33 -10.78
C GLN A 116 -9.98 6.37 -9.84
N PRO A 117 -10.26 7.66 -10.05
CA PRO A 117 -9.67 8.69 -9.22
C PRO A 117 -10.13 8.57 -7.77
N GLY A 118 -9.21 8.77 -6.84
CA GLY A 118 -9.53 9.04 -5.45
C GLY A 118 -10.09 10.46 -5.28
N TRP A 119 -10.33 10.87 -4.04
CA TRP A 119 -10.69 12.25 -3.71
C TRP A 119 -9.45 13.16 -3.63
N SER A 120 -9.63 14.47 -3.81
CA SER A 120 -8.56 15.46 -3.81
C SER A 120 -7.85 15.65 -2.47
N GLY A 121 -8.42 15.17 -1.36
CA GLY A 121 -7.85 15.33 -0.01
C GLY A 121 -6.74 14.34 0.37
N TRP A 122 -6.47 13.31 -0.43
CA TRP A 122 -5.52 12.25 -0.08
C TRP A 122 -4.08 12.73 0.14
N TRP A 123 -3.65 13.82 -0.51
CA TRP A 123 -2.36 14.44 -0.25
C TRP A 123 -2.18 14.91 1.20
N LEU A 124 -3.26 15.29 1.91
CA LEU A 124 -3.16 15.66 3.32
C LEU A 124 -2.73 14.46 4.15
N VAL A 125 -3.28 13.28 3.84
CA VAL A 125 -2.90 12.03 4.53
C VAL A 125 -1.44 11.67 4.21
N VAL A 126 -0.99 11.90 2.96
CA VAL A 126 0.43 11.76 2.59
C VAL A 126 1.31 12.73 3.38
N ALA A 127 0.92 14.00 3.49
CA ALA A 127 1.67 15.02 4.22
C ALA A 127 1.72 14.73 5.73
N VAL A 128 0.59 14.33 6.33
CA VAL A 128 0.52 13.89 7.73
C VAL A 128 1.38 12.66 7.97
N SER A 129 1.43 11.72 7.02
CA SER A 129 2.31 10.54 7.12
C SER A 129 3.79 10.93 7.14
N ILE A 130 4.22 11.93 6.35
CA ILE A 130 5.58 12.47 6.45
C ILE A 130 5.80 13.17 7.78
N GLY A 131 4.87 14.04 8.18
CA GLY A 131 4.98 14.82 9.42
C GLY A 131 5.12 13.93 10.65
N THR A 132 4.30 12.88 10.73
CA THR A 132 4.38 11.86 11.79
C THR A 132 5.68 11.07 11.75
N THR A 133 6.20 10.73 10.56
CA THR A 133 7.51 10.07 10.42
C THR A 133 8.65 10.97 10.90
N ALA A 134 8.67 12.24 10.48
CA ALA A 134 9.69 13.20 10.87
C ALA A 134 9.64 13.52 12.38
N PHE A 135 8.43 13.69 12.92
CA PHE A 135 8.22 13.87 14.36
C PHE A 135 8.69 12.65 15.14
N GLY A 136 8.29 11.44 14.72
CA GLY A 136 8.71 10.19 15.35
C GLY A 136 10.24 10.02 15.34
N LEU A 137 10.90 10.39 14.25
CA LEU A 137 12.37 10.40 14.15
C LEU A 137 12.99 11.40 15.14
N ALA A 138 12.47 12.63 15.21
CA ALA A 138 12.95 13.64 16.15
C ALA A 138 12.78 13.18 17.61
N THR A 139 11.62 12.60 17.96
CA THR A 139 11.39 12.06 19.31
C THR A 139 12.32 10.89 19.60
N ALA A 140 12.60 10.03 18.63
CA ALA A 140 13.55 8.93 18.80
C ALA A 140 14.98 9.45 19.06
N VAL A 141 15.43 10.48 18.34
CA VAL A 141 16.73 11.13 18.58
C VAL A 141 16.79 11.72 19.98
N ILE A 142 15.77 12.46 20.42
CA ILE A 142 15.68 13.00 21.78
C ILE A 142 15.75 11.87 22.82
N ALA A 143 14.96 10.81 22.63
CA ALA A 143 14.95 9.67 23.56
C ALA A 143 16.31 8.97 23.65
N ILE A 144 17.06 8.88 22.53
CA ILE A 144 18.43 8.33 22.52
C ILE A 144 19.39 9.27 23.27
N VAL A 145 19.35 10.57 23.00
CA VAL A 145 20.24 11.57 23.63
C VAL A 145 20.02 11.66 25.15
N PHE A 146 18.77 11.57 25.59
CA PHE A 146 18.41 11.65 27.01
C PHE A 146 18.23 10.28 27.69
N THR A 147 18.49 9.18 26.98
CA THR A 147 18.41 7.81 27.50
C THR A 147 17.06 7.50 28.15
N ILE A 148 15.95 7.87 27.48
CA ILE A 148 14.57 7.66 27.97
C ILE A 148 13.91 6.48 27.22
N PRO A 149 14.13 5.22 27.64
CA PRO A 149 13.69 4.04 26.90
C PRO A 149 12.16 3.94 26.73
N GLY A 150 11.37 4.44 27.69
CA GLY A 150 9.91 4.44 27.60
C GLY A 150 9.38 5.36 26.48
N LEU A 151 10.00 6.53 26.32
CA LEU A 151 9.66 7.49 25.28
C LEU A 151 9.98 6.93 23.89
N LEU A 152 11.14 6.28 23.74
CA LEU A 152 11.57 5.64 22.50
C LEU A 152 10.52 4.61 22.00
N ARG A 153 10.06 3.72 22.89
CA ARG A 153 9.06 2.69 22.55
C ARG A 153 7.72 3.29 22.14
N ALA A 154 7.24 4.29 22.88
CA ALA A 154 5.98 4.96 22.59
C ALA A 154 6.00 5.71 21.24
N SER A 155 7.11 6.39 20.94
CA SER A 155 7.29 7.12 19.69
C SER A 155 7.36 6.19 18.48
N ILE A 156 8.08 5.07 18.60
CA ILE A 156 8.15 4.05 17.55
C ILE A 156 6.76 3.41 17.34
N GLY A 157 6.04 3.11 18.42
CA GLY A 157 4.70 2.51 18.33
C GLY A 157 3.66 3.42 17.67
N LEU A 158 3.60 4.69 18.05
CA LEU A 158 2.59 5.63 17.56
C LEU A 158 2.89 6.10 16.12
N ALA A 159 4.13 6.48 15.83
CA ALA A 159 4.54 6.85 14.47
C ALA A 159 4.46 5.63 13.53
N GLY A 160 4.80 4.45 14.05
CA GLY A 160 4.65 3.16 13.39
C GLY A 160 3.22 2.86 12.96
N ALA A 161 2.26 2.93 13.88
CA ALA A 161 0.88 2.55 13.57
C ALA A 161 0.22 3.47 12.52
N ILE A 162 0.42 4.79 12.64
CA ILE A 162 -0.29 5.78 11.82
C ILE A 162 0.36 5.93 10.44
N ALA A 163 1.69 6.09 10.39
CA ALA A 163 2.39 6.35 9.14
C ALA A 163 2.50 5.10 8.27
N PHE A 164 2.64 3.90 8.85
CA PHE A 164 2.82 2.67 8.07
C PHE A 164 1.49 2.09 7.55
N GLY A 165 0.38 2.30 8.26
CA GLY A 165 -0.92 1.79 7.83
C GLY A 165 -1.60 2.64 6.76
N SER A 166 -1.46 3.97 6.84
CA SER A 166 -2.21 4.90 5.98
C SER A 166 -1.45 5.36 4.73
N PHE A 167 -0.12 5.40 4.77
CA PHE A 167 0.69 5.95 3.67
C PHE A 167 0.51 5.23 2.33
N PRO A 168 0.57 3.87 2.23
CA PRO A 168 0.41 3.18 0.95
C PRO A 168 -0.96 3.42 0.31
N ILE A 169 -2.01 3.49 1.14
CA ILE A 169 -3.37 3.78 0.71
C ILE A 169 -3.44 5.23 0.19
N ALA A 170 -2.93 6.17 0.98
CA ALA A 170 -2.99 7.59 0.67
C ALA A 170 -2.25 7.93 -0.62
N ILE A 171 -1.02 7.44 -0.80
CA ILE A 171 -0.24 7.74 -2.00
C ILE A 171 -0.80 7.02 -3.23
N HIS A 172 -1.37 5.83 -3.10
CA HIS A 172 -2.06 5.17 -4.21
C HIS A 172 -3.29 5.98 -4.66
N GLN A 173 -4.14 6.38 -3.71
CA GLN A 173 -5.37 7.10 -4.00
C GLN A 173 -5.10 8.51 -4.53
N ASP A 174 -4.13 9.23 -3.96
CA ASP A 174 -3.73 10.54 -4.49
C ASP A 174 -3.07 10.38 -5.86
N ALA A 175 -2.25 9.34 -6.10
CA ALA A 175 -1.67 9.10 -7.42
C ALA A 175 -2.75 8.84 -8.47
N ALA A 176 -3.83 8.14 -8.12
CA ALA A 176 -4.97 7.95 -9.02
C ALA A 176 -5.68 9.28 -9.31
N TYR A 177 -5.83 10.15 -8.31
CA TYR A 177 -6.36 11.51 -8.48
C TYR A 177 -5.47 12.36 -9.39
N VAL A 178 -4.15 12.42 -9.12
CA VAL A 178 -3.19 13.19 -9.91
C VAL A 178 -3.08 12.66 -11.34
N CYS A 179 -3.13 11.35 -11.56
CA CYS A 179 -3.10 10.77 -12.90
C CYS A 179 -4.28 11.22 -13.78
N THR A 180 -5.41 11.55 -13.17
CA THR A 180 -6.64 11.95 -13.88
C THR A 180 -6.78 13.47 -14.03
N HIS A 181 -6.33 14.25 -13.05
CA HIS A 181 -6.47 15.70 -13.02
C HIS A 181 -5.18 16.47 -13.32
N GLY A 182 -4.03 15.80 -13.33
CA GLY A 182 -2.72 16.37 -13.60
C GLY A 182 -2.56 16.78 -15.07
N ARG A 183 -1.81 17.85 -15.30
CA ARG A 183 -1.62 18.41 -16.65
C ARG A 183 -0.66 17.57 -17.48
N SER A 184 0.55 17.35 -16.96
CA SER A 184 1.64 16.72 -17.72
C SER A 184 2.17 15.44 -17.06
N TRP A 185 2.08 15.33 -15.74
CA TRP A 185 2.49 14.14 -15.01
C TRP A 185 1.33 13.19 -14.77
N ARG A 186 1.51 11.94 -15.19
CA ARG A 186 0.55 10.84 -15.00
C ARG A 186 1.17 9.72 -14.18
N PRO A 187 1.20 9.84 -12.83
CA PRO A 187 1.77 8.80 -11.98
C PRO A 187 0.97 7.50 -12.09
N ASN A 188 1.66 6.36 -12.04
CA ASN A 188 0.99 5.06 -12.00
C ASN A 188 0.67 4.68 -10.54
N PRO A 189 -0.60 4.61 -10.12
CA PRO A 189 -0.99 4.33 -8.74
C PRO A 189 -0.51 2.98 -8.22
N GLY A 190 -0.51 1.95 -9.08
CA GLY A 190 0.01 0.62 -8.72
C GLY A 190 1.51 0.64 -8.45
N LEU A 191 2.27 1.41 -9.23
CA LEU A 191 3.71 1.60 -9.00
C LEU A 191 3.96 2.34 -7.67
N TYR A 192 3.23 3.42 -7.42
CA TYR A 192 3.35 4.18 -6.16
C TYR A 192 2.96 3.36 -4.93
N LEU A 193 1.96 2.48 -5.04
CA LEU A 193 1.61 1.52 -4.00
C LEU A 193 2.78 0.55 -3.71
N GLY A 194 3.42 0.03 -4.77
CA GLY A 194 4.58 -0.83 -4.63
C GLY A 194 5.78 -0.16 -3.98
N ILE A 195 6.10 1.07 -4.41
CA ILE A 195 7.16 1.88 -3.82
C ILE A 195 6.82 2.20 -2.36
N ALA A 196 5.55 2.47 -2.05
CA ALA A 196 5.12 2.72 -0.69
C ALA A 196 5.35 1.49 0.19
N PHE A 197 4.97 0.29 -0.26
CA PHE A 197 5.28 -0.93 0.48
C PHE A 197 6.79 -1.16 0.65
N LEU A 198 7.58 -0.92 -0.39
CA LEU A 198 9.04 -1.00 -0.28
C LEU A 198 9.59 -0.01 0.75
N SER A 199 9.02 1.19 0.83
CA SER A 199 9.44 2.21 1.80
C SER A 199 9.13 1.87 3.25
N LEU A 200 8.20 0.95 3.48
CA LEU A 200 7.95 0.43 4.83
C LEU A 200 9.09 -0.48 5.30
N SER A 201 9.79 -1.14 4.38
CA SER A 201 10.96 -1.98 4.69
C SER A 201 12.26 -1.18 4.79
N ILE A 202 12.30 0.02 4.22
CA ILE A 202 13.49 0.88 4.17
C ILE A 202 13.06 2.24 4.74
N PRO A 203 13.14 2.47 6.07
CA PRO A 203 12.55 3.64 6.71
C PRO A 203 12.95 4.99 6.09
N PRO A 204 14.20 5.23 5.65
CA PRO A 204 14.57 6.48 4.98
C PRO A 204 13.86 6.71 3.63
N LEU A 205 13.37 5.65 2.98
CA LEU A 205 12.76 5.75 1.66
C LEU A 205 11.38 6.43 1.73
N GLN A 206 10.63 6.25 2.83
CA GLN A 206 9.28 6.82 2.97
C GLN A 206 9.26 8.35 2.88
N PRO A 207 10.03 9.11 3.69
CA PRO A 207 10.04 10.56 3.59
C PRO A 207 10.58 11.05 2.25
N LEU A 208 11.54 10.34 1.63
CA LEU A 208 12.06 10.69 0.31
C LEU A 208 11.00 10.56 -0.79
N VAL A 209 10.31 9.41 -0.83
CA VAL A 209 9.24 9.14 -1.81
C VAL A 209 8.10 10.13 -1.63
N ALA A 210 7.65 10.31 -0.39
CA ALA A 210 6.51 11.16 -0.09
C ALA A 210 6.84 12.64 -0.34
N GLY A 211 8.04 13.10 0.02
CA GLY A 211 8.49 14.48 -0.24
C GLY A 211 8.64 14.76 -1.73
N TYR A 212 9.28 13.86 -2.48
CA TYR A 212 9.35 13.94 -3.94
C TYR A 212 7.96 13.98 -4.58
N TYR A 213 7.07 13.09 -4.15
CA TYR A 213 5.72 12.96 -4.66
C TYR A 213 4.91 14.26 -4.43
N LEU A 214 4.92 14.80 -3.22
CA LEU A 214 4.20 16.05 -2.88
C LEU A 214 4.75 17.26 -3.64
N LEU A 215 6.08 17.36 -3.77
CA LEU A 215 6.72 18.41 -4.57
C LEU A 215 6.26 18.34 -6.03
N ARG A 216 6.22 17.14 -6.60
CA ARG A 216 5.80 16.94 -7.99
C ARG A 216 4.30 17.19 -8.17
N ARG A 217 3.47 16.72 -7.24
CA ARG A 217 2.03 17.03 -7.20
C ARG A 217 1.77 18.53 -7.20
N ARG A 218 2.48 19.29 -6.35
CA ARG A 218 2.33 20.74 -6.25
C ARG A 218 2.65 21.45 -7.58
N ARG A 219 3.63 20.96 -8.34
CA ARG A 219 3.96 21.52 -9.66
C ARG A 219 2.86 21.25 -10.70
N GLU A 220 2.14 20.15 -10.56
CA GLU A 220 1.17 19.68 -11.55
C GLU A 220 -0.25 20.19 -11.30
N LEU A 221 -0.62 20.31 -10.03
CA LEU A 221 -1.96 20.72 -9.60
C LEU A 221 -1.99 22.09 -8.89
N GLY A 222 -0.84 22.63 -8.49
CA GLY A 222 -0.75 23.84 -7.66
C GLY A 222 -0.80 23.53 -6.15
N THR A 223 -0.92 24.58 -5.35
CA THR A 223 -1.48 24.46 -3.98
C THR A 223 -2.98 24.17 -4.09
N PRO A 224 -3.61 23.53 -3.08
CA PRO A 224 -5.06 23.31 -3.09
C PRO A 224 -5.84 24.60 -3.42
#